data_AF-A0A2V3U2W8-F1
#
_entry.id   AF-A0A2V3U2W8-F1
#
_cell.length_a   1.000
_cell.length_b   1.000
_cell.length_c   1.000
_cell.angle_alpha   90.00
_cell.angle_beta   90.00
_cell.angle_gamma   90.00
#
_symmetry.space_group_name_H-M   'P 1'
#
loop_
_entity.id
_entity.type
_entity.pdbx_description
1 polymer ?
#
loop_
_entity_poly.entity_id
_entity_poly.type
_entity_poly.pdbx_seq_one_letter_code
_entity_poly.pdbx_strand_id
1 'polypeptide(L)' 'MAETVEIIQTFDAYPEGRRRTFLKGETPSLDADFALSLKAKGLARAVKAKPALKPAKPFPKALSEDA' A
#
# COMPACT_ATOMS: atom_id res chain seq x y z
N MET A 1 -13.09 -14.41 1.93
CA MET A 1 -11.94 -14.50 2.85
C MET A 1 -11.09 -13.27 2.60
N ALA A 2 -10.75 -12.50 3.64
CA ALA A 2 -9.93 -11.31 3.49
C ALA A 2 -8.44 -11.69 3.46
N GLU A 3 -7.67 -10.98 2.63
CA GLU A 3 -6.24 -11.14 2.44
C GLU A 3 -5.55 -9.81 2.71
N THR A 4 -4.44 -9.87 3.46
CA THR A 4 -3.59 -8.70 3.71
C THR A 4 -2.57 -8.54 2.58
N VAL A 5 -2.56 -7.38 1.95
CA VAL A 5 -1.61 -7.04 0.88
C VAL A 5 -0.89 -5.75 1.21
N GLU A 6 0.35 -5.59 0.75
CA GLU A 6 1.11 -4.34 0.82
C GLU A 6 0.91 -3.58 -0.48
N ILE A 7 0.49 -2.33 -0.35
CA ILE A 7 0.31 -1.42 -1.45
C ILE A 7 1.67 -0.90 -1.91
N ILE A 8 2.01 -1.08 -3.19
CA ILE A 8 3.32 -0.73 -3.74
C ILE A 8 3.35 0.72 -4.25
N GLN A 9 2.19 1.26 -4.61
CA GLN A 9 2.05 2.61 -5.15
C GLN A 9 0.76 3.24 -4.63
N THR A 10 0.76 4.55 -4.41
CA THR A 10 -0.45 5.26 -3.99
C THR A 10 -1.46 5.26 -5.14
N PHE A 11 -2.69 4.80 -4.88
CA PHE A 11 -3.78 4.81 -5.86
C PHE A 11 -5.14 5.01 -5.17
N ASP A 12 -6.11 5.48 -5.94
CA ASP A 12 -7.52 5.53 -5.53
C ASP A 12 -8.27 4.32 -6.10
N ALA A 13 -9.08 3.66 -5.29
CA ALA A 13 -9.98 2.61 -5.77
C ALA A 13 -11.32 2.59 -5.02
N TYR A 14 -12.22 1.73 -5.49
CA TYR A 14 -13.59 1.62 -5.01
C TYR A 14 -13.93 0.18 -4.60
N PRO A 15 -13.25 -0.39 -3.59
CA PRO A 15 -13.41 -1.81 -3.22
C PRO A 15 -14.84 -2.19 -2.84
N GLU A 16 -15.60 -1.28 -2.22
CA GLU A 16 -17.00 -1.50 -1.81
C GLU A 16 -17.93 -0.40 -2.35
N GLY A 17 -17.64 0.09 -3.56
CA GLY A 17 -18.35 1.24 -4.15
C GLY A 17 -18.07 2.58 -3.46
N ARG A 18 -17.22 2.59 -2.42
CA ARG A 18 -16.73 3.80 -1.73
C ARG A 18 -15.31 4.11 -2.16
N ARG A 19 -15.05 5.38 -2.47
CA ARG A 19 -13.69 5.83 -2.76
C ARG A 19 -12.81 5.61 -1.54
N ARG A 20 -11.71 4.91 -1.74
CA ARG A 20 -10.65 4.74 -0.76
C ARG A 20 -9.31 4.99 -1.44
N THR A 21 -8.52 5.86 -0.82
CA THR A 21 -7.14 6.09 -1.21
C THR A 21 -6.25 5.10 -0.48
N PHE A 22 -5.50 4.31 -1.24
CA PHE A 22 -4.50 3.38 -0.74
C PHE A 22 -3.14 4.04 -0.86
N LEU A 23 -2.42 4.17 0.25
CA LEU A 23 -1.10 4.77 0.26
C LEU A 23 -0.02 3.71 0.02
N LYS A 24 1.04 4.08 -0.70
CA LYS A 24 2.24 3.23 -0.82
C LYS A 24 2.78 2.84 0.57
N GLY A 25 2.98 1.54 0.79
CA GLY A 25 3.43 0.94 2.04
C GLY A 25 2.30 0.62 3.02
N GLU A 26 1.04 0.97 2.70
CA GLU A 26 -0.11 0.56 3.50
C GLU A 26 -0.34 -0.94 3.37
N THR A 27 -0.75 -1.61 4.45
CA THR A 27 -1.06 -3.04 4.48
C THR A 27 -2.54 -3.29 4.79
N PRO A 28 -3.48 -2.89 3.92
CA PRO A 28 -4.90 -3.11 4.14
C PRO A 28 -5.25 -4.60 4.06
N SER A 29 -6.22 -5.01 4.87
CA SER A 29 -6.93 -6.26 4.66
C SER A 29 -8.07 -6.02 3.68
N LEU A 30 -8.06 -6.74 2.56
CA LEU A 30 -8.98 -6.58 1.43
C LEU A 30 -9.56 -7.93 1.04
N ASP A 31 -10.69 -7.96 0.35
CA ASP A 31 -11.22 -9.21 -0.19
C ASP A 31 -10.21 -9.89 -1.13
N ALA A 32 -10.14 -11.22 -1.08
CA ALA A 32 -9.18 -12.00 -1.87
C ALA A 32 -9.28 -11.71 -3.39
N ASP A 33 -10.49 -11.49 -3.91
CA ASP A 33 -10.72 -11.15 -5.33
C ASP A 33 -10.15 -9.78 -5.70
N PHE A 34 -10.37 -8.80 -4.82
CA PHE A 34 -9.85 -7.45 -4.99
C PHE A 34 -8.32 -7.42 -4.82
N ALA A 35 -7.79 -8.12 -3.81
CA ALA A 35 -6.37 -8.29 -3.59
C ALA A 35 -5.67 -8.98 -4.78
N LEU A 36 -6.31 -9.99 -5.39
CA LEU A 36 -5.83 -10.64 -6.61
C LEU A 36 -5.77 -9.65 -7.78
N SER A 37 -6.81 -8.84 -7.96
CA SER A 37 -6.85 -7.79 -8.99
C SER A 37 -5.74 -6.75 -8.81
N LEU A 38 -5.49 -6.32 -7.57
CA LEU A 38 -4.39 -5.38 -7.27
C LEU A 38 -3.01 -6.01 -7.53
N LYS A 39 -2.84 -7.30 -7.19
CA LYS A 39 -1.62 -8.05 -7.48
C LYS A 39 -1.38 -8.21 -8.99
N ALA A 40 -2.42 -8.56 -9.74
CA ALA A 40 -2.35 -8.71 -11.20
C ALA A 40 -1.98 -7.40 -11.90
N LYS A 41 -2.41 -6.26 -11.36
CA LYS A 41 -2.08 -4.92 -11.85
C LYS A 41 -0.70 -4.42 -11.38
N GLY A 42 -0.01 -5.17 -10.51
CA GLY A 42 1.25 -4.74 -9.91
C GLY A 42 1.12 -3.59 -8.92
N LEU A 43 -0.09 -3.34 -8.40
CA LEU A 43 -0.38 -2.28 -7.42
C LEU A 43 -0.20 -2.74 -5.97
N ALA A 44 -0.32 -4.05 -5.72
CA ALA A 44 -0.15 -4.63 -4.40
C ALA A 44 0.65 -5.94 -4.44
N ARG A 45 1.22 -6.35 -3.30
CA ARG A 45 1.92 -7.63 -3.11
C ARG A 45 1.32 -8.40 -1.95
N ALA A 46 1.28 -9.73 -2.08
CA ALA A 46 0.86 -10.60 -0.98
C ALA A 46 1.90 -10.52 0.15
N VAL A 47 1.47 -10.05 1.31
CA VAL A 47 2.31 -10.10 2.51
C VAL A 47 1.81 -11.29 3.31
N LYS A 48 2.52 -12.42 3.24
CA LYS A 48 2.42 -13.41 4.33
C LYS A 48 2.80 -12.65 5.58
N ALA A 49 1.85 -12.45 6.51
CA ALA A 49 2.03 -11.73 7.76
C ALA A 49 3.41 -12.00 8.38
N LYS A 50 4.38 -11.16 8.02
CA LYS A 50 5.67 -11.03 8.69
C LYS A 50 5.50 -9.76 9.50
N PRO A 51 5.79 -9.81 10.81
CA PRO A 51 5.45 -8.75 11.72
C PRO A 51 6.03 -7.42 11.21
N ALA A 52 5.19 -6.39 11.25
CA ALA A 52 5.45 -5.07 10.73
C ALA A 52 6.85 -4.55 11.12
N LEU A 53 7.76 -4.46 10.13
CA LEU A 53 8.88 -3.55 10.21
C LEU A 53 8.32 -2.15 9.91
N LYS A 54 8.08 -1.45 11.02
CA LYS A 54 7.76 -0.04 11.25
C LYS A 54 7.84 0.91 10.03
N PRO A 55 6.94 1.91 9.99
CA PRO A 55 6.82 2.83 8.86
C PRO A 55 8.14 3.55 8.60
N ALA A 56 8.66 3.41 7.37
CA ALA A 56 9.71 4.27 6.87
C ALA A 56 9.11 5.69 6.72
N LYS A 57 9.24 6.47 7.79
CA LYS A 57 8.92 7.90 7.83
C LYS A 57 9.66 8.59 6.67
N PRO A 58 9.00 9.53 5.96
CA PRO A 58 9.60 10.22 4.82
C PRO A 58 10.82 11.00 5.33
N PHE A 59 11.94 10.92 4.61
CA PHE A 59 13.00 11.91 4.74
C PHE A 59 12.60 13.12 3.88
N PRO A 60 12.18 14.27 4.44
CA PRO A 60 12.46 15.52 3.78
C PRO A 60 13.92 15.84 4.09
N LYS A 61 14.82 15.62 3.13
CA LYS A 61 16.07 16.36 3.12
C LYS A 61 16.02 17.30 1.94
N ALA A 62 15.13 18.30 2.08
CA ALA A 62 15.30 19.55 1.37
C ALA A 62 16.62 20.17 1.85
N LEU A 63 17.53 20.34 0.90
CA LEU A 63 18.36 21.52 0.75
C LEU A 63 19.08 22.02 2.02
N SER A 64 20.28 21.48 2.26
CA SER A 64 21.36 22.34 2.75
C SER A 64 22.22 22.68 1.53
N GLU A 65 21.86 23.80 0.92
CA GLU A 65 22.68 24.53 -0.02
C GLU A 65 23.89 25.10 0.72
N ASP A 66 25.02 25.02 0.03
CA ASP A 66 26.33 25.57 0.33
C ASP A 66 26.26 27.11 0.46
N ALA A 67 26.68 27.67 1.60
CA ALA A 67 27.12 29.06 1.77
C ALA A 67 27.70 29.31 3.18
#